data_AF-A0A371CM84-F1
#
_entry.id   AF-A0A371CM84-F1
#
_cell.length_a   1.000
_cell.length_b   1.000
_cell.length_c   1.000
_cell.angle_alpha   90.00
_cell.angle_beta   90.00
_cell.angle_gamma   90.00
#
_symmetry.space_group_name_H-M   'P 1'
#
loop_
_entity.id
_entity.type
_entity.pdbx_description
1 polymer ?
#
loop_
_entity_poly.entity_id
_entity_poly.type
_entity_poly.pdbx_seq_one_letter_code
_entity_poly.pdbx_strand_id
1 'polypeptide(L)'
;SSLSGEHFEVRQTSATDDYKPDPSKSIKLSPARQTLLDDIIALYSCQPTCRRVERYTPDCVYDDQFVYANDRYKMAGQWFALPKLFHASKNESYEVVKNDPLLIQFKNEQVRAF
;
A
#
# COMPACT_ATOMS: atom_id res chain seq x y z
N SER A 1 9.34 26.69 5.48
CA SER A 1 10.24 25.96 4.56
C SER A 1 9.67 26.12 3.15
N SER A 2 10.48 26.52 2.17
CA SER A 2 10.04 27.02 0.85
C SER A 2 10.45 26.12 -0.33
N LEU A 3 10.58 24.81 -0.10
CA LEU A 3 10.79 23.84 -1.18
C LEU A 3 9.44 23.48 -1.81
N SER A 4 9.42 23.22 -3.13
CA SER A 4 8.24 22.71 -3.84
C SER A 4 7.83 21.34 -3.30
N GLY A 5 6.54 20.99 -3.44
CA GLY A 5 5.96 19.74 -2.92
C GLY A 5 6.69 18.47 -3.40
N GLU A 6 7.26 18.50 -4.61
CA GLU A 6 8.06 17.41 -5.20
C GLU A 6 9.29 17.03 -4.35
N HIS A 7 9.85 17.96 -3.57
CA HIS A 7 10.99 17.67 -2.68
C HIS A 7 10.58 16.89 -1.43
N PHE A 8 9.29 16.84 -1.12
CA PHE A 8 8.73 16.08 -0.01
C PHE A 8 8.03 14.80 -0.48
N GLU A 9 7.89 14.62 -1.80
CA GLU A 9 7.30 13.44 -2.39
C GLU A 9 8.29 12.26 -2.31
N VAL A 10 7.85 11.17 -1.70
CA VAL A 10 8.63 9.93 -1.68
C VAL A 10 8.46 9.25 -3.03
N ARG A 11 9.34 9.58 -3.99
CA ARG A 11 9.35 8.89 -5.28
C ARG A 11 9.69 7.41 -5.11
N GLN A 12 8.98 6.57 -5.85
CA GLN A 12 9.32 5.15 -5.94
C GLN A 12 10.64 5.03 -6.71
N THR A 13 11.72 4.71 -6.01
CA THR A 13 13.03 4.46 -6.59
C THR A 13 13.42 3.00 -6.36
N SER A 14 13.88 2.31 -7.40
CA SER A 14 14.49 0.99 -7.27
C SER A 14 15.93 1.04 -7.76
N ALA A 15 16.83 0.35 -7.07
CA ALA A 15 18.21 0.17 -7.52
C ALA A 15 18.35 -0.91 -8.60
N THR A 16 17.31 -1.74 -8.76
CA THR A 16 17.30 -2.92 -9.64
C THR A 16 15.95 -3.09 -10.32
N ASP A 17 15.93 -3.73 -11.48
CA ASP A 17 14.68 -4.10 -12.16
C ASP A 17 14.01 -5.34 -11.52
N ASP A 18 14.67 -6.00 -10.55
CA ASP A 18 14.09 -7.14 -9.83
C ASP A 18 13.18 -6.70 -8.66
N TYR A 19 11.88 -6.76 -8.91
CA TYR A 19 10.83 -6.49 -7.94
C TYR A 19 10.33 -7.76 -7.23
N LYS A 20 10.93 -8.93 -7.47
CA LYS A 20 10.55 -10.14 -6.74
C LYS A 20 10.85 -9.97 -5.25
N PRO A 21 9.85 -10.15 -4.36
CA PRO A 21 10.09 -10.02 -2.93
C PRO A 21 10.90 -11.21 -2.40
N ASP A 22 11.86 -10.93 -1.52
CA ASP A 22 12.61 -11.92 -0.76
C ASP A 22 12.28 -11.78 0.75
N PRO A 23 11.36 -12.62 1.29
CA PRO A 23 10.97 -12.53 2.70
C PRO A 23 12.13 -12.66 3.68
N SER A 24 13.23 -13.31 3.30
CA SER A 24 14.41 -13.46 4.15
C SER A 24 15.18 -12.15 4.35
N LYS A 25 15.03 -11.20 3.42
CA LYS A 25 15.64 -9.87 3.46
C LYS A 25 14.73 -8.80 4.07
N SER A 26 13.47 -9.15 4.36
CA SER A 26 12.49 -8.19 4.85
C SER A 26 12.90 -7.57 6.19
N ILE A 27 12.86 -6.24 6.26
CA ILE A 27 13.08 -5.51 7.51
C ILE A 27 11.95 -5.83 8.49
N LYS A 28 12.30 -6.16 9.74
CA LYS A 28 11.31 -6.44 10.79
C LYS A 28 10.61 -5.16 11.22
N LEU A 29 9.28 -5.21 11.27
CA LEU A 29 8.44 -4.13 11.76
C LEU A 29 8.11 -4.31 13.24
N SER A 30 7.82 -3.20 13.94
CA SER A 30 7.18 -3.28 15.25
C SER A 30 5.75 -3.81 15.11
N PRO A 31 5.15 -4.39 16.16
CA PRO A 31 3.81 -4.97 16.07
C PRO A 31 2.75 -4.02 15.48
N ALA A 32 2.76 -2.75 15.88
CA ALA A 32 1.82 -1.75 15.36
C ALA A 32 2.01 -1.47 13.86
N ARG A 33 3.26 -1.44 13.39
CA ARG A 33 3.58 -1.22 11.97
C ARG A 33 3.30 -2.47 11.14
N GLN A 34 3.48 -3.65 11.72
CA GLN A 34 3.09 -4.90 11.09
C GLN A 34 1.57 -4.95 10.88
N THR A 35 0.76 -4.61 11.90
CA THR A 35 -0.70 -4.55 11.73
C THR A 35 -1.12 -3.55 10.64
N LEU A 36 -0.43 -2.41 10.54
CA LEU A 36 -0.67 -1.46 9.46
C LEU A 36 -0.40 -2.10 8.09
N LEU A 37 0.76 -2.75 7.91
CA LEU A 37 1.10 -3.43 6.66
C LEU A 37 0.11 -4.55 6.33
N ASP A 38 -0.28 -5.35 7.31
CA ASP A 38 -1.25 -6.44 7.16
C ASP A 38 -2.63 -5.91 6.71
N ASP A 39 -3.07 -4.79 7.29
CA ASP A 39 -4.31 -4.12 6.88
C ASP A 39 -4.24 -3.63 5.42
N ILE A 40 -3.10 -3.08 4.99
CA ILE A 40 -2.86 -2.67 3.59
C ILE A 40 -2.87 -3.88 2.65
N ILE A 41 -2.16 -4.97 2.97
CA ILE A 41 -2.15 -6.19 2.16
C ILE A 41 -3.56 -6.80 2.04
N ALA A 42 -4.35 -6.76 3.13
CA ALA A 42 -5.73 -7.22 3.10
C ALA A 42 -6.61 -6.38 2.17
N LEU A 43 -6.41 -5.05 2.10
CA LEU A 43 -7.09 -4.18 1.14
C LEU A 43 -6.77 -4.58 -0.31
N TYR A 44 -5.49 -4.79 -0.64
CA TYR A 44 -5.07 -5.30 -1.96
C TYR A 44 -5.60 -6.70 -2.26
N SER A 45 -5.85 -7.50 -1.22
CA SER A 45 -6.43 -8.84 -1.32
C SER A 45 -7.97 -8.84 -1.31
N CYS A 46 -8.60 -7.72 -1.68
CA CYS A 46 -10.05 -7.59 -1.80
C CYS A 46 -10.83 -7.83 -0.49
N GLN A 47 -10.25 -7.47 0.66
CA GLN A 47 -10.93 -7.57 1.96
C GLN A 47 -11.14 -6.17 2.58
N PRO A 48 -11.93 -5.29 1.97
CA PRO A 48 -12.20 -3.98 2.53
C PRO A 48 -13.06 -4.07 3.80
N THR A 49 -12.72 -3.27 4.80
CA THR A 49 -13.57 -3.02 5.99
C THR A 49 -13.45 -1.54 6.38
N CYS A 50 -14.46 -1.00 7.07
CA CYS A 50 -14.41 0.38 7.55
C CYS A 50 -13.17 0.63 8.42
N ARG A 51 -12.84 -0.31 9.32
CA ARG A 51 -11.67 -0.21 10.21
C ARG A 51 -10.35 -0.12 9.44
N ARG A 52 -10.20 -0.84 8.33
CA ARG A 52 -8.99 -0.77 7.48
C ARG A 52 -8.89 0.56 6.74
N VAL A 53 -10.03 1.10 6.31
CA VAL A 53 -10.10 2.42 5.66
C VAL A 53 -9.87 3.57 6.66
N GLU A 54 -10.30 3.42 7.92
CA GLU A 54 -10.07 4.41 9.00
C GLU A 54 -8.59 4.61 9.36
N ARG A 55 -7.70 3.73 8.89
CA ARG A 55 -6.24 3.94 8.97
C ARG A 55 -5.77 5.17 8.22
N TYR A 56 -6.51 5.56 7.18
CA TYR A 56 -6.20 6.73 6.38
C TYR A 56 -6.79 7.98 7.03
N THR A 57 -6.01 9.04 7.08
CA THR A 57 -6.50 10.34 7.54
C THR A 57 -7.57 10.88 6.58
N PRO A 58 -8.50 11.74 7.02
CA PRO A 58 -9.55 12.28 6.15
C PRO A 58 -9.01 12.97 4.89
N ASP A 59 -7.82 13.56 4.97
CA ASP A 59 -7.06 14.26 3.93
C ASP A 59 -6.05 13.37 3.21
N CYS A 60 -6.17 12.04 3.31
CA CYS A 60 -5.24 11.14 2.64
C CYS A 60 -5.23 11.34 1.12
N VAL A 61 -4.04 11.25 0.55
CA VAL A 61 -3.85 11.13 -0.90
C VAL A 61 -3.48 9.69 -1.20
N TYR A 62 -4.19 9.09 -2.15
CA TYR A 62 -3.90 7.80 -2.71
C TYR A 62 -3.79 7.97 -4.23
N ASP A 63 -2.63 7.61 -4.76
CA ASP A 63 -2.29 7.80 -6.16
C ASP A 63 -1.66 6.51 -6.68
N ASP A 64 -2.32 5.87 -7.63
CA ASP A 64 -1.81 4.71 -8.33
C ASP A 64 -2.00 4.85 -9.85
N GLN A 65 -1.61 3.83 -10.59
CA GLN A 65 -1.61 3.82 -12.06
C GLN A 65 -3.02 4.02 -12.67
N PHE A 66 -4.07 3.83 -11.88
CA PHE A 66 -5.47 3.80 -12.32
C PHE A 66 -6.31 4.89 -11.67
N VAL A 67 -5.98 5.32 -10.46
CA VAL A 67 -6.82 6.20 -9.65
C VAL A 67 -5.99 7.22 -8.88
N TYR A 68 -6.50 8.46 -8.90
CA TYR A 68 -6.13 9.50 -7.96
C TYR A 68 -7.31 9.78 -7.02
N ALA A 69 -7.08 9.63 -5.72
CA ALA A 69 -8.02 9.94 -4.65
C ALA A 69 -7.37 10.91 -3.67
N ASN A 70 -8.08 12.00 -3.35
CA ASN A 70 -7.59 13.07 -2.48
C ASN A 70 -8.44 13.27 -1.21
N ASP A 71 -9.23 12.26 -0.87
CA ASP A 71 -9.91 12.15 0.41
C ASP A 71 -10.16 10.67 0.73
N ARG A 72 -10.42 10.38 2.01
CA ARG A 72 -10.67 9.01 2.47
C ARG A 72 -11.86 8.33 1.82
N TYR A 73 -12.88 9.09 1.37
CA TYR A 73 -14.11 8.51 0.83
C TYR A 73 -13.92 8.04 -0.61
N LYS A 74 -13.18 8.80 -1.42
CA LYS A 74 -12.77 8.39 -2.77
C LYS A 74 -11.87 7.16 -2.72
N MET A 75 -10.90 7.17 -1.81
CA MET A 75 -10.01 6.02 -1.58
C MET A 75 -10.80 4.79 -1.09
N ALA A 76 -11.77 4.97 -0.17
CA ALA A 76 -12.66 3.90 0.25
C ALA A 76 -13.46 3.32 -0.93
N GLY A 77 -14.02 4.17 -1.79
CA GLY A 77 -14.75 3.76 -2.98
C GLY A 77 -13.96 2.80 -3.84
N GLN A 78 -12.66 3.05 -4.03
CA GLN A 78 -11.76 2.16 -4.76
C GLN A 78 -11.61 0.79 -4.10
N TRP A 79 -11.30 0.74 -2.79
CA TRP A 79 -11.13 -0.53 -2.08
C TRP A 79 -12.41 -1.37 -2.03
N PHE A 80 -13.58 -0.73 -1.88
CA PHE A 80 -14.87 -1.42 -1.90
C PHE A 80 -15.34 -1.80 -3.33
N ALA A 81 -14.76 -1.21 -4.37
CA ALA A 81 -15.00 -1.59 -5.75
C ALA A 81 -14.15 -2.79 -6.20
N LEU A 82 -12.92 -2.96 -5.69
CA LEU A 82 -12.02 -4.06 -6.09
C LEU A 82 -12.66 -5.46 -6.01
N PRO A 83 -13.38 -5.86 -4.95
CA PRO A 83 -14.01 -7.18 -4.88
C PRO A 83 -15.14 -7.38 -5.91
N LYS A 84 -15.63 -6.31 -6.54
CA LYS A 84 -16.61 -6.39 -7.64
C LYS A 84 -15.95 -6.53 -9.01
N LEU A 85 -14.65 -6.21 -9.11
CA LEU A 85 -13.86 -6.27 -10.35
C LEU A 85 -13.04 -7.55 -10.46
N PHE A 86 -12.65 -8.15 -9.33
CA PHE A 86 -11.80 -9.35 -9.28
C PHE A 86 -12.51 -10.48 -8.53
N HIS A 87 -12.53 -11.68 -9.12
CA HIS A 87 -13.03 -12.88 -8.44
C HIS A 87 -12.15 -13.30 -7.26
N ALA A 88 -10.83 -13.11 -7.37
CA ALA A 88 -9.89 -13.33 -6.28
C ALA A 88 -8.64 -12.46 -6.43
N SER A 89 -8.08 -12.03 -5.31
CA SER A 89 -6.78 -11.35 -5.23
C SER A 89 -6.04 -11.90 -4.03
N LYS A 90 -4.92 -12.60 -4.25
CA LYS A 90 -4.13 -13.23 -3.20
C LYS A 90 -2.71 -12.67 -3.18
N ASN A 91 -2.25 -12.33 -1.98
CA ASN A 91 -0.86 -12.00 -1.75
C ASN A 91 -0.02 -13.27 -1.69
N GLU A 92 1.00 -13.36 -2.52
CA GLU A 92 1.93 -14.50 -2.52
C GLU A 92 3.16 -14.23 -1.66
N SER A 93 3.69 -13.01 -1.70
CA SER A 93 4.87 -12.62 -0.95
C SER A 93 4.95 -11.10 -0.78
N TYR A 94 5.73 -10.66 0.21
CA TYR A 94 6.15 -9.27 0.35
C TYR A 94 7.52 -9.17 1.02
N GLU A 95 8.19 -8.04 0.82
CA GLU A 95 9.49 -7.72 1.42
C GLU A 95 9.49 -6.24 1.80
N VAL A 96 9.65 -5.94 3.10
CA VAL A 96 9.83 -4.56 3.56
C VAL A 96 11.26 -4.11 3.27
N VAL A 97 11.40 -3.11 2.40
CA VAL A 97 12.70 -2.55 1.98
C VAL A 97 13.06 -1.26 2.71
N LYS A 98 12.08 -0.57 3.31
CA LYS A 98 12.30 0.66 4.09
C LYS A 98 11.33 0.76 5.26
N ASN A 99 11.84 1.20 6.42
CA ASN A 99 11.11 1.27 7.68
C ASN A 99 11.46 2.55 8.48
N ASP A 100 11.20 3.71 7.89
CA ASP A 100 11.45 5.02 8.51
C ASP A 100 10.23 5.47 9.35
N PRO A 101 10.37 6.44 10.27
CA PRO A 101 9.28 6.88 11.14
C PRO A 101 7.97 7.22 10.40
N LEU A 102 8.08 7.91 9.26
CA LEU A 102 6.95 8.37 8.44
C LEU A 102 6.81 7.63 7.10
N LEU A 103 7.57 6.54 6.89
CA LEU A 103 7.57 5.83 5.61
C LEU A 103 7.80 4.34 5.79
N ILE A 104 6.92 3.54 5.16
CA ILE A 104 7.13 2.12 4.89
C ILE A 104 7.17 1.97 3.37
N GLN A 105 8.20 1.29 2.86
CA GLN A 105 8.23 0.84 1.47
C GLN A 105 8.41 -0.68 1.47
N PHE A 106 7.65 -1.36 0.61
CA PHE A 106 7.71 -2.80 0.49
C PHE A 106 7.46 -3.22 -0.95
N LYS A 107 8.09 -4.33 -1.36
CA LYS A 107 7.76 -5.05 -2.59
C LYS A 107 6.58 -5.97 -2.29
N ASN A 108 5.65 -6.07 -3.23
CA ASN A 108 4.45 -6.88 -3.07
C ASN A 108 4.22 -7.72 -4.34
N GLU A 109 4.04 -9.02 -4.16
CA GLU A 109 3.65 -9.93 -5.22
C GLU A 109 2.19 -10.35 -5.03
N GLN A 110 1.35 -10.01 -6.00
CA GLN A 110 -0.09 -10.23 -5.95
C GLN A 110 -0.55 -10.99 -7.19
N VAL A 111 -1.29 -12.08 -7.00
CA VAL A 111 -1.98 -12.80 -8.07
C VAL A 111 -3.44 -12.41 -8.06
N ARG A 112 -3.95 -11.95 -9.20
CA ARG A 112 -5.35 -11.54 -9.39
C ARG A 112 -6.01 -12.46 -10.41
N ALA A 113 -7.17 -13.00 -10.06
CA ALA A 113 -8.06 -13.69 -10.97
C ALA A 113 -9.18 -12.73 -11.39
N PHE A 114 -9.28 -12.53 -12.71
CA PHE A 114 -10.36 -11.76 -13.34
C PHE A 114 -11.63 -12.57 -13.44
#